data_AF-A0A9E2JFE8-F1
#
_entry.id   AF-A0A9E2JFE8-F1
#
_cell.length_a   1.000
_cell.length_b   1.000
_cell.length_c   1.000
_cell.angle_alpha   90.00
_cell.angle_beta   90.00
_cell.angle_gamma   90.00
#
_symmetry.space_group_name_H-M   'P 1'
#
loop_
_entity.id
_entity.type
_entity.pdbx_description
1 polymer ?
#
loop_
_entity_poly.entity_id
_entity_poly.type
_entity_poly.pdbx_seq_one_letter_code
_entity_poly.pdbx_strand_id
1 'polypeptide(L)'
;VANYSGGNNWGALIDGARAKDGWWTALKETDGSYVGERVLNKPTVLGGIVFDTTFVPSCDPCGFGGSSNLLGLYYETGTSYYKPVFSGSSGFENETVGGQTKTLIKNKAVVGVGRGSSVALHVGKQTGVTGFVQQSTGIVQALELTPAFKVRSGFIYWRAR
;
A
#
# COMPACT_ATOMS: atom_id res chain seq x y z
N VAL A 1 14.32 -12.50 9.40
CA VAL A 1 13.47 -11.71 8.49
C VAL A 1 13.61 -12.17 7.03
N ALA A 2 12.60 -11.98 6.18
CA ALA A 2 12.63 -12.35 4.76
C ALA A 2 11.95 -11.29 3.86
N ASN A 3 12.32 -11.26 2.58
CA ASN A 3 11.61 -10.47 1.56
C ASN A 3 10.82 -11.43 0.68
N TYR A 4 9.52 -11.21 0.59
CA TYR A 4 8.60 -12.07 -0.14
C TYR A 4 8.19 -11.40 -1.45
N SER A 5 8.29 -12.13 -2.56
CA SER A 5 7.88 -11.66 -3.88
C SER A 5 7.05 -12.73 -4.57
N GLY A 6 5.75 -12.76 -4.25
CA GLY A 6 4.83 -13.75 -4.83
C GLY A 6 4.94 -15.15 -4.23
N GLY A 7 3.82 -15.85 -4.21
CA GLY A 7 3.71 -17.24 -3.76
C GLY A 7 2.61 -17.94 -4.55
N ASN A 8 2.69 -19.27 -4.64
CA ASN A 8 1.74 -20.08 -5.42
C ASN A 8 0.32 -20.02 -4.84
N ASN A 9 0.19 -19.69 -3.55
CA ASN A 9 -1.07 -19.53 -2.82
C ASN A 9 -0.87 -18.54 -1.65
N TRP A 10 -1.87 -17.71 -1.36
CA TRP A 10 -1.87 -16.77 -0.23
C TRP A 10 -1.64 -17.46 1.12
N GLY A 11 -2.24 -18.64 1.35
CA GLY A 11 -2.05 -19.38 2.60
C GLY A 11 -0.58 -19.76 2.84
N ALA A 12 0.09 -20.29 1.83
CA ALA A 12 1.50 -20.66 1.91
C ALA A 12 2.43 -19.45 2.15
N LEU A 13 2.06 -18.28 1.60
CA LEU A 13 2.78 -17.03 1.86
C LEU A 13 2.69 -16.62 3.34
N ILE A 14 1.50 -16.74 3.93
CA ILE A 14 1.27 -16.45 5.35
C ILE A 14 2.03 -17.43 6.24
N ASP A 15 1.96 -18.73 5.95
CA ASP A 15 2.67 -19.75 6.71
C ASP A 15 4.19 -19.55 6.65
N GLY A 16 4.70 -19.22 5.46
CA GLY A 16 6.11 -18.86 5.27
C GLY A 16 6.51 -17.61 6.07
N ALA A 17 5.67 -16.57 6.07
CA ALA A 17 5.89 -15.35 6.83
C ALA A 17 5.95 -15.60 8.34
N ARG A 18 5.03 -16.41 8.88
CA ARG A 18 4.96 -16.77 10.31
C ARG A 18 6.10 -17.65 10.77
N ALA A 19 6.75 -18.39 9.87
CA ALA A 19 7.94 -19.17 10.16
C ALA A 19 9.23 -18.33 10.24
N LYS A 20 9.15 -17.01 10.04
CA LYS A 20 10.29 -16.07 10.14
C LYS A 20 9.98 -15.00 11.20
N ASP A 21 11.03 -14.38 11.72
CA ASP A 21 10.90 -13.30 12.73
C ASP A 21 10.37 -11.97 12.17
N GLY A 22 9.92 -11.94 10.91
CA GLY A 22 9.40 -10.76 10.25
C GLY A 22 9.82 -10.64 8.80
N TRP A 23 9.53 -9.48 8.22
CA TRP A 23 9.76 -9.21 6.80
C TRP A 23 10.47 -7.88 6.59
N TRP A 24 11.05 -7.74 5.40
CA TRP A 24 11.54 -6.47 4.88
C TRP A 24 11.13 -6.35 3.42
N THR A 25 10.98 -5.13 2.93
CA THR A 25 10.69 -4.88 1.51
C THR A 25 11.68 -3.86 0.97
N ALA A 26 12.11 -4.07 -0.28
CA ALA A 26 12.93 -3.11 -0.98
C ALA A 26 12.02 -2.05 -1.60
N LEU A 27 12.32 -0.77 -1.36
CA LEU A 27 11.65 0.31 -2.07
C LEU A 27 12.24 0.39 -3.48
N LYS A 28 11.40 0.08 -4.47
CA LYS A 28 11.74 0.15 -5.89
C LYS A 28 10.88 1.20 -6.54
N GLU A 29 11.49 2.06 -7.33
CA GLU A 29 10.76 3.03 -8.13
C GLU A 29 9.85 2.34 -9.16
N THR A 30 8.90 3.09 -9.72
CA THR A 30 7.87 2.52 -10.60
C THR A 30 8.48 1.94 -11.89
N ASP A 31 9.65 2.42 -12.31
CA ASP A 31 10.44 1.90 -13.43
C ASP A 31 11.34 0.70 -13.05
N GLY A 32 11.28 0.24 -11.79
CA GLY A 32 12.08 -0.87 -11.28
C GLY A 32 13.48 -0.49 -10.80
N SER A 33 13.85 0.79 -10.86
CA SER A 33 15.15 1.28 -10.40
C SER A 33 15.21 1.49 -8.87
N TYR A 34 16.43 1.65 -8.35
CA TYR A 34 16.71 1.86 -6.92
C TYR A 34 17.40 3.21 -6.70
N VAL A 35 16.78 4.31 -7.14
CA VAL A 35 17.41 5.65 -7.18
C VAL A 35 17.20 6.48 -5.91
N GLY A 36 16.67 5.88 -4.84
CA GLY A 36 16.64 6.48 -3.51
C GLY A 36 15.24 6.73 -2.93
N GLU A 37 14.23 5.98 -3.37
CA GLU A 37 12.93 5.95 -2.70
C GLU A 37 13.11 5.64 -1.20
N ARG A 38 12.48 6.45 -0.35
CA ARG A 38 12.62 6.36 1.10
C ARG A 38 11.34 6.71 1.83
N VAL A 39 11.14 6.09 2.98
CA VAL A 39 10.10 6.43 3.95
C VAL A 39 10.62 7.56 4.83
N LEU A 40 9.84 8.63 4.94
CA LEU A 40 10.18 9.81 5.75
C LEU A 40 9.16 10.10 6.84
N ASN A 41 8.06 9.36 6.84
CA ASN A 41 6.92 9.54 7.72
C ASN A 41 6.74 8.33 8.62
N LYS A 42 5.83 8.46 9.61
CA LYS A 42 5.44 7.33 10.43
C LYS A 42 4.35 6.52 9.69
N PRO A 43 4.49 5.19 9.60
CA PRO A 43 3.46 4.34 9.01
C PRO A 43 2.20 4.33 9.87
N THR A 44 1.06 4.11 9.23
CA THR A 44 -0.25 3.91 9.87
C THR A 44 -0.77 2.53 9.56
N VAL A 45 -1.20 1.77 10.57
CA VAL A 45 -1.73 0.42 10.39
C VAL A 45 -3.26 0.46 10.55
N LEU A 46 -3.98 -0.02 9.55
CA LEU A 46 -5.44 -0.11 9.59
C LEU A 46 -5.96 -1.31 8.79
N GLY A 47 -6.83 -2.12 9.41
CA GLY A 47 -7.52 -3.22 8.74
C GLY A 47 -6.58 -4.26 8.10
N GLY A 48 -5.45 -4.56 8.76
CA GLY A 48 -4.46 -5.53 8.28
C GLY A 48 -3.49 -4.98 7.22
N ILE A 49 -3.54 -3.68 6.91
CA ILE A 49 -2.64 -3.04 5.95
C ILE A 49 -1.80 -1.99 6.67
N VAL A 50 -0.51 -1.98 6.38
CA VAL A 50 0.45 -0.93 6.73
C VAL A 50 0.46 0.07 5.58
N PHE A 51 -0.01 1.29 5.86
CA PHE A 51 0.04 2.41 4.94
C PHE A 51 1.18 3.34 5.30
N ASP A 52 1.97 3.73 4.32
CA ASP A 52 3.04 4.69 4.53
C ASP A 52 3.34 5.46 3.26
N THR A 53 3.77 6.71 3.38
CA THR A 53 4.13 7.53 2.23
C THR A 53 5.63 7.49 2.00
N THR A 54 6.00 7.19 0.77
CA THR A 54 7.39 7.20 0.31
C THR A 54 7.66 8.43 -0.53
N PHE A 55 8.93 8.82 -0.58
CA PHE A 55 9.41 9.94 -1.36
C PHE A 55 10.56 9.49 -2.25
N VAL A 56 10.42 9.77 -3.54
CA VAL A 56 11.42 9.55 -4.58
C VAL A 56 12.03 10.92 -4.92
N PRO A 57 13.32 11.16 -4.61
CA PRO A 57 13.97 12.42 -4.95
C PRO A 57 14.12 12.58 -6.48
N SER A 58 14.11 13.83 -6.94
CA SER A 58 14.47 14.16 -8.33
C SER A 58 15.99 14.04 -8.51
N CYS A 59 16.42 13.56 -9.67
CA CYS A 59 17.82 13.61 -10.10
C CYS A 59 18.22 15.00 -10.63
N ASP A 60 17.24 15.82 -11.02
CA ASP A 60 17.45 17.23 -11.38
C ASP A 60 17.47 18.10 -10.11
N PRO A 61 18.61 18.74 -9.77
CA PRO A 61 18.74 19.62 -8.61
C PRO A 61 17.90 20.90 -8.72
N CYS A 62 17.50 21.29 -9.93
CA CYS A 62 16.64 22.45 -10.18
C CYS A 62 15.15 22.05 -10.27
N GLY A 63 14.85 20.75 -10.27
CA GLY A 63 13.51 20.22 -10.39
C GLY A 63 12.66 20.45 -9.14
N PHE A 64 11.33 20.30 -9.29
CA PHE A 64 10.31 20.55 -8.26
C PHE A 64 10.34 19.65 -7.01
N GLY A 65 11.45 18.93 -6.78
CA GLY A 65 11.67 18.22 -5.53
C GLY A 65 11.00 16.86 -5.46
N GLY A 66 11.02 16.08 -6.56
CA GLY A 66 10.69 14.64 -6.55
C GLY A 66 9.21 14.30 -6.57
N SER A 67 8.88 13.04 -6.30
CA SER A 67 7.51 12.51 -6.26
C SER A 67 7.26 11.68 -5.00
N SER A 68 5.99 11.47 -4.67
CA SER A 68 5.59 10.64 -3.55
C SER A 68 4.58 9.58 -3.95
N ASN A 69 4.65 8.46 -3.23
CA ASN A 69 3.75 7.34 -3.38
C ASN A 69 3.16 6.96 -2.02
N LEU A 70 2.06 6.21 -2.04
CA LEU A 70 1.46 5.58 -0.88
C LEU A 70 1.64 4.07 -0.99
N LEU A 71 2.37 3.49 -0.04
CA LEU A 71 2.49 2.05 0.14
C LEU A 71 1.25 1.50 0.84
N GLY A 72 0.90 0.26 0.48
CA GLY A 72 -0.15 -0.54 1.09
C GLY A 72 0.32 -1.98 1.20
N LEU A 73 0.92 -2.32 2.34
CA LEU A 73 1.56 -3.62 2.58
C LEU A 73 0.75 -4.45 3.57
N TYR A 74 0.57 -5.73 3.32
CA TYR A 74 -0.06 -6.63 4.27
C TYR A 74 0.85 -6.85 5.48
N TYR A 75 0.32 -6.58 6.68
CA TYR A 75 1.13 -6.44 7.89
C TYR A 75 1.95 -7.67 8.29
N GLU A 76 1.50 -8.90 7.96
CA GLU A 76 2.25 -10.13 8.30
C GLU A 76 3.38 -10.43 7.30
N THR A 77 3.27 -9.97 6.05
CA THR A 77 4.12 -10.46 4.95
C THR A 77 4.98 -9.38 4.30
N GLY A 78 4.59 -8.10 4.41
CA GLY A 78 5.27 -7.01 3.70
C GLY A 78 5.01 -6.96 2.21
N THR A 79 4.08 -7.76 1.68
CA THR A 79 3.71 -7.80 0.26
C THR A 79 2.37 -7.09 0.01
N SER A 80 1.94 -7.02 -1.25
CA SER A 80 0.54 -6.71 -1.57
C SER A 80 -0.39 -7.73 -0.91
N TYR A 81 -1.58 -7.29 -0.53
CA TYR A 81 -2.68 -8.20 -0.20
C TYR A 81 -3.19 -8.91 -1.46
N TYR A 82 -3.74 -10.12 -1.34
CA TYR A 82 -4.22 -10.87 -2.52
C TYR A 82 -5.44 -10.21 -3.21
N LYS A 83 -6.09 -9.24 -2.57
CA LYS A 83 -7.09 -8.34 -3.18
C LYS A 83 -6.53 -6.92 -3.27
N PRO A 84 -6.90 -6.15 -4.30
CA PRO A 84 -6.42 -4.78 -4.46
C PRO A 84 -6.85 -3.91 -3.28
N VAL A 85 -5.87 -3.27 -2.64
CA VAL A 85 -6.10 -2.31 -1.55
C VAL A 85 -6.45 -0.94 -2.11
N PHE A 86 -5.78 -0.52 -3.19
CA PHE A 86 -6.09 0.74 -3.86
C PHE A 86 -7.22 0.52 -4.86
N SER A 87 -8.13 1.49 -4.97
CA SER A 87 -9.19 1.46 -5.98
C SER A 87 -8.66 1.77 -7.39
N GLY A 88 -9.34 1.25 -8.43
CA GLY A 88 -9.09 1.62 -9.83
C GLY A 88 -7.75 1.10 -10.38
N SER A 89 -7.17 1.84 -11.34
CA SER A 89 -5.91 1.50 -12.01
C SER A 89 -4.66 1.52 -11.11
N SER A 90 -4.80 2.08 -9.90
CA SER A 90 -3.76 2.06 -8.88
C SER A 90 -3.72 0.75 -8.09
N GLY A 91 -4.78 -0.07 -8.16
CA GLY A 91 -4.88 -1.32 -7.40
C GLY A 91 -4.27 -2.54 -8.06
N PHE A 92 -4.24 -2.56 -9.40
CA PHE A 92 -3.81 -3.73 -10.16
C PHE A 92 -3.28 -3.35 -11.54
N GLU A 93 -2.51 -4.26 -12.13
CA GLU A 93 -2.03 -4.20 -13.50
C GLU A 93 -2.12 -5.58 -14.16
N ASN A 94 -2.18 -5.62 -15.48
CA ASN A 94 -2.07 -6.87 -16.21
C ASN A 94 -0.61 -7.05 -16.64
N GLU A 95 0.00 -8.13 -16.19
CA GLU A 95 1.38 -8.49 -16.53
C GLU A 95 1.40 -9.81 -17.28
N THR A 96 2.17 -9.89 -18.37
CA THR A 96 2.34 -11.13 -19.13
C THR A 96 3.51 -11.91 -18.57
N VAL A 97 3.23 -12.98 -17.82
CA VAL A 97 4.26 -13.85 -17.25
C VAL A 97 4.19 -15.21 -17.93
N GLY A 98 5.24 -15.58 -18.67
CA GLY A 98 5.30 -16.87 -19.38
C GLY A 98 4.25 -17.02 -20.48
N GLY A 99 3.91 -15.93 -21.18
CA GLY A 99 2.91 -15.94 -22.26
C GLY A 99 1.45 -15.94 -21.81
N GLN A 100 1.19 -15.88 -20.49
CA GLN A 100 -0.16 -15.74 -19.93
C GLN A 100 -0.33 -14.38 -19.26
N THR A 101 -1.44 -13.71 -19.55
CA THR A 101 -1.84 -12.47 -18.86
C THR A 101 -2.31 -12.80 -17.45
N LYS A 102 -1.60 -12.30 -16.45
CA LYS A 102 -1.94 -12.42 -15.02
C LYS A 102 -2.20 -11.03 -14.44
N THR A 103 -3.09 -10.96 -13.46
CA THR A 103 -3.35 -9.72 -12.74
C THR A 103 -2.36 -9.59 -11.58
N LEU A 104 -1.50 -8.58 -11.64
CA LEU A 104 -0.60 -8.18 -10.57
C LEU A 104 -1.32 -7.20 -9.66
N ILE A 105 -1.35 -7.48 -8.35
CA ILE A 105 -1.88 -6.54 -7.36
C ILE A 105 -0.77 -5.59 -6.90
N LYS A 106 -1.00 -4.28 -7.05
CA LYS A 106 -0.01 -3.26 -6.70
C LYS A 106 0.06 -3.05 -5.18
N ASN A 107 1.27 -2.95 -4.65
CA ASN A 107 1.54 -2.58 -3.26
C ASN A 107 1.76 -1.06 -3.09
N LYS A 108 1.71 -0.30 -4.17
CA LYS A 108 2.04 1.13 -4.20
C LYS A 108 1.13 1.87 -5.17
N ALA A 109 0.65 3.05 -4.76
CA ALA A 109 -0.11 3.97 -5.58
C ALA A 109 0.60 5.34 -5.65
N VAL A 110 0.57 5.97 -6.82
CA VAL A 110 1.13 7.32 -7.00
C VAL A 110 0.26 8.34 -6.26
N VAL A 111 0.87 9.20 -5.45
CA VAL A 111 0.19 10.31 -4.78
C VAL A 111 0.32 11.58 -5.60
N GLY A 112 1.55 11.93 -6.00
CA GLY A 112 1.81 13.13 -6.78
C GLY A 112 3.23 13.66 -6.63
N VAL A 113 3.41 14.94 -6.96
CA VAL A 113 4.71 15.63 -6.97
C VAL A 113 5.00 16.22 -5.59
N GLY A 114 6.26 16.17 -5.19
CA GLY A 114 6.73 16.62 -3.88
C GLY A 114 6.54 15.57 -2.79
N ARG A 115 6.89 15.96 -1.57
CA ARG A 115 6.83 15.08 -0.39
C ARG A 115 5.39 14.99 0.10
N GLY A 116 4.87 13.76 0.24
CA GLY A 116 3.60 13.50 0.92
C GLY A 116 3.77 13.50 2.44
N SER A 117 2.74 13.95 3.16
CA SER A 117 2.58 13.77 4.61
C SER A 117 2.35 12.30 4.98
N SER A 118 2.33 11.96 6.27
CA SER A 118 1.65 10.73 6.72
C SER A 118 0.21 10.70 6.19
N VAL A 119 -0.31 9.50 5.93
CA VAL A 119 -1.70 9.34 5.50
C VAL A 119 -2.66 9.56 6.67
N ALA A 120 -3.67 10.40 6.47
CA ALA A 120 -4.80 10.55 7.38
C ALA A 120 -5.94 9.65 6.88
N LEU A 121 -6.34 8.65 7.66
CA LEU A 121 -7.37 7.69 7.29
C LEU A 121 -8.72 8.08 7.90
N HIS A 122 -9.74 8.17 7.05
CA HIS A 122 -11.12 8.43 7.46
C HIS A 122 -12.01 7.22 7.14
N VAL A 123 -12.65 6.67 8.17
CA VAL A 123 -13.61 5.57 8.04
C VAL A 123 -15.03 6.14 8.14
N GLY A 124 -15.69 6.30 7.00
CA GLY A 124 -17.03 6.87 6.90
C GLY A 124 -18.16 5.84 6.84
N LYS A 125 -19.34 6.28 6.37
CA LYS A 125 -20.47 5.39 6.06
C LYS A 125 -20.25 4.55 4.79
N GLN A 126 -19.31 4.95 3.97
CA GLN A 126 -18.96 4.34 2.68
C GLN A 126 -18.31 2.96 2.89
N THR A 127 -18.30 2.12 1.86
CA THR A 127 -17.53 0.88 1.87
C THR A 127 -16.05 1.20 1.67
N GLY A 128 -15.21 0.84 2.63
CA GLY A 128 -13.77 1.09 2.57
C GLY A 128 -13.33 2.20 3.51
N VAL A 129 -12.20 2.82 3.18
CA VAL A 129 -11.53 3.88 3.94
C VAL A 129 -11.04 4.92 2.95
N THR A 130 -11.29 6.19 3.22
CA THR A 130 -10.72 7.28 2.43
C THR A 130 -9.43 7.74 3.09
N GLY A 131 -8.31 7.69 2.38
CA GLY A 131 -7.01 8.19 2.83
C GLY A 131 -6.73 9.56 2.23
N PHE A 132 -6.22 10.48 3.05
CA PHE A 132 -5.77 11.80 2.62
C PHE A 132 -4.26 11.94 2.80
N VAL A 133 -3.59 12.40 1.75
CA VAL A 133 -2.16 12.73 1.78
C VAL A 133 -1.99 14.16 1.28
N GLN A 134 -1.42 15.02 2.11
CA GLN A 134 -1.06 16.38 1.71
C GLN A 134 0.34 16.39 1.13
N GLN A 135 0.48 16.95 -0.06
CA GLN A 135 1.76 17.14 -0.74
C GLN A 135 2.39 18.47 -0.30
N SER A 136 3.72 18.56 -0.35
CA SER A 136 4.44 19.82 -0.10
C SER A 136 4.08 20.95 -1.07
N THR A 137 3.45 20.61 -2.20
CA THR A 137 2.86 21.56 -3.17
C THR A 137 1.55 22.18 -2.68
N GLY A 138 1.00 21.72 -1.55
CA GLY A 138 -0.29 22.17 -1.00
C GLY A 138 -1.51 21.39 -1.52
N ILE A 139 -1.32 20.48 -2.49
CA ILE A 139 -2.39 19.62 -3.01
C ILE A 139 -2.71 18.52 -2.00
N VAL A 140 -3.99 18.31 -1.71
CA VAL A 140 -4.46 17.18 -0.90
C VAL A 140 -5.01 16.11 -1.84
N GLN A 141 -4.35 14.96 -1.87
CA GLN A 141 -4.79 13.81 -2.64
C GLN A 141 -5.68 12.92 -1.76
N ALA A 142 -6.91 12.67 -2.21
CA ALA A 142 -7.77 11.64 -1.65
C ALA A 142 -7.55 10.32 -2.41
N LEU A 143 -7.44 9.22 -1.66
CA LEU A 143 -7.33 7.86 -2.18
C LEU A 143 -8.40 6.99 -1.55
N GLU A 144 -9.14 6.24 -2.35
CA GLU A 144 -10.08 5.24 -1.85
C GLU A 144 -9.35 3.91 -1.62
N LEU A 145 -9.45 3.41 -0.40
CA LEU A 145 -8.71 2.26 0.10
C LEU A 145 -9.67 1.17 0.60
N THR A 146 -9.37 -0.07 0.24
CA THR A 146 -10.09 -1.27 0.68
C THR A 146 -9.15 -2.14 1.52
N PRO A 147 -9.14 -1.99 2.85
CA PRO A 147 -8.25 -2.78 3.71
C PRO A 147 -8.60 -4.28 3.70
N ALA A 148 -7.67 -5.13 4.14
CA ALA A 148 -7.84 -6.58 4.17
C ALA A 148 -8.98 -7.04 5.10
N PHE A 149 -9.09 -6.38 6.25
CA PHE A 149 -10.12 -6.65 7.26
C PHE A 149 -11.15 -5.52 7.31
N LYS A 150 -12.39 -5.87 7.67
CA LYS A 150 -13.44 -4.88 7.92
C LYS A 150 -13.09 -4.07 9.15
N VAL A 151 -12.82 -2.78 8.96
CA VAL A 151 -12.45 -1.84 10.02
C VAL A 151 -13.66 -1.31 10.81
N ARG A 152 -14.87 -1.57 10.32
CA ARG A 152 -16.12 -1.14 10.96
C ARG A 152 -16.74 -2.29 11.73
N SER A 153 -17.10 -2.04 12.99
CA SER A 153 -17.92 -2.95 13.77
C SER A 153 -19.34 -3.02 13.18
N GLY A 154 -19.84 -4.24 13.00
CA GLY A 154 -21.27 -4.48 12.74
C GLY A 154 -22.10 -4.34 14.01
N PHE A 155 -23.42 -4.26 13.86
CA PHE A 155 -24.33 -4.36 15.00
C PHE A 155 -24.46 -5.83 15.42
N ILE A 156 -24.11 -6.12 16.66
CA ILE A 156 -24.35 -7.43 17.29
C ILE A 156 -25.48 -7.21 18.30
N TYR A 157 -26.63 -7.84 18.09
CA TYR A 157 -27.68 -7.89 19.10
C TYR A 157 -27.85 -9.31 19.62
N TRP A 158 -28.09 -9.42 20.90
CA TRP A 158 -28.56 -10.65 21.54
C TRP A 158 -30.04 -10.48 21.85
N ARG A 159 -30.83 -11.52 21.59
CA ARG A 159 -32.20 -11.64 22.08
C ARG A 159 -32.20 -12.73 23.14
N ALA A 160 -32.28 -12.34 24.41
CA ALA A 160 -32.59 -13.29 25.47
C ALA A 160 -34.04 -13.76 25.29
N ARG A 161 -34.28 -15.06 25.52
CA ARG A 161 -35.64 -15.62 25.60
C ARG A 161 -36.26 -15.27 26.94
#